data_AF-A0A7S4MGN8-F1
#
_entry.id   AF-A0A7S4MGN8-F1
#
_cell.length_a   1.000
_cell.length_b   1.000
_cell.length_c   1.000
_cell.angle_alpha   90.00
_cell.angle_beta   90.00
_cell.angle_gamma   90.00
#
_symmetry.space_group_name_H-M   'P 1'
#
loop_
_entity.id
_entity.type
_entity.pdbx_description
1 polymer ?
#
loop_
_entity_poly.entity_id
_entity_poly.type
_entity_poly.pdbx_seq_one_letter_code
_entity_poly.pdbx_strand_id
1 'polypeptide(L)'
;VKRAPSLLNNQLELFEMEHFRETPWWAIFRTRMIYLDRYSILGNTDSLIEFSNLDFIAPLLLFYGADIADILDDSVTHVIIDPDDTSRISKIRKRLKRIRRTTVPLVSAQWVTDSIEQHEDLDEREYPCCETATSTK
;
A
#
# COMPACT_ATOMS: atom_id res chain seq x y z
N VAL A 1 10.74 8.14 -11.94
CA VAL A 1 10.67 7.01 -12.91
C VAL A 1 9.50 6.15 -12.48
N LYS A 2 8.54 5.79 -13.36
CA LYS A 2 7.47 4.85 -13.00
C LYS A 2 8.12 3.51 -12.64
N ARG A 3 7.87 2.99 -11.44
CA ARG A 3 8.36 1.65 -11.06
C ARG A 3 7.27 0.67 -11.48
N ALA A 4 7.50 -0.06 -12.57
CA ALA A 4 6.63 -1.16 -12.97
C ALA A 4 6.64 -2.25 -11.88
N PRO A 5 5.61 -3.10 -11.79
CA PRO A 5 5.65 -4.32 -10.98
C PRO A 5 6.97 -5.04 -11.22
N SER A 6 7.61 -5.50 -10.16
CA SER A 6 8.91 -6.12 -10.33
C SER A 6 8.76 -7.37 -11.20
N LEU A 7 9.59 -7.48 -12.25
CA LEU A 7 9.57 -8.66 -13.14
C LEU A 7 9.73 -9.95 -12.34
N LEU A 8 10.46 -9.88 -11.23
CA LEU A 8 10.61 -10.96 -10.27
C LEU A 8 9.28 -11.33 -9.60
N ASN A 9 8.52 -10.37 -9.06
CA ASN A 9 7.21 -10.67 -8.44
C ASN A 9 6.24 -11.29 -9.43
N ASN A 10 6.21 -10.84 -10.69
CA ASN A 10 5.34 -11.46 -11.70
C ASN A 10 5.72 -12.93 -11.98
N GLN A 11 7.02 -13.24 -12.02
CA GLN A 11 7.49 -14.61 -12.21
C GLN A 11 7.18 -15.48 -11.00
N LEU A 12 7.35 -14.93 -9.79
CA LEU A 12 7.02 -15.62 -8.54
C LEU A 12 5.51 -15.86 -8.42
N GLU A 13 4.67 -14.89 -8.76
CA GLU A 13 3.22 -15.02 -8.76
C GLU A 13 2.78 -16.18 -9.68
N LEU A 14 3.28 -16.20 -10.93
CA LEU A 14 2.95 -17.27 -11.88
C LEU A 14 3.40 -18.64 -11.37
N PHE A 15 4.62 -18.72 -10.82
CA PHE A 15 5.13 -19.95 -10.23
C PHE A 15 4.27 -20.40 -9.04
N GLU A 16 3.90 -19.46 -8.17
CA GLU A 16 3.09 -19.71 -6.98
C GLU A 16 1.70 -20.24 -7.36
N MET A 17 1.05 -19.63 -8.35
CA MET A 17 -0.24 -20.07 -8.89
C MET A 17 -0.18 -21.45 -9.54
N GLU A 18 0.95 -21.81 -10.16
CA GLU A 18 1.13 -23.11 -10.81
C GLU A 18 1.39 -24.24 -9.79
N HIS A 19 2.11 -23.94 -8.70
CA HIS A 19 2.64 -24.96 -7.80
C HIS A 19 1.95 -25.03 -6.44
N PHE A 20 1.29 -23.97 -5.98
CA PHE A 20 0.57 -23.94 -4.70
C PHE A 20 -0.94 -23.83 -4.93
N ARG A 21 -1.72 -24.46 -4.04
CA ARG A 21 -3.19 -24.41 -4.09
C ARG A 21 -3.76 -23.14 -3.46
N GLU A 22 -3.01 -22.56 -2.53
CA GLU A 22 -3.37 -21.39 -1.74
C GLU A 22 -2.17 -20.44 -1.75
N THR A 23 -2.43 -19.15 -1.56
CA THR A 23 -1.39 -18.13 -1.45
C THR A 23 -0.50 -18.44 -0.26
N PRO A 24 0.83 -18.60 -0.46
CA PRO A 24 1.73 -18.82 0.66
C PRO A 24 1.75 -17.61 1.62
N TRP A 25 1.85 -17.85 2.93
CA TRP A 25 1.83 -16.80 3.96
C TRP A 25 2.90 -15.71 3.81
N TRP A 26 3.99 -16.01 3.10
CA TRP A 26 5.12 -15.13 2.80
C TRP A 26 4.96 -14.35 1.49
N ALA A 27 3.82 -14.55 0.80
CA ALA A 27 3.47 -13.92 -0.46
C ALA A 27 2.08 -13.27 -0.42
N ILE A 28 1.53 -13.02 0.78
CA ILE A 28 0.18 -12.44 0.97
C ILE A 28 0.01 -11.09 0.26
N PHE A 29 1.09 -10.34 0.02
CA PHE A 29 1.03 -9.08 -0.71
C PHE A 29 1.57 -9.15 -2.15
N ARG A 30 1.82 -10.34 -2.71
CA ARG A 30 2.50 -10.53 -4.01
C ARG A 30 1.93 -9.68 -5.15
N THR A 31 0.61 -9.56 -5.21
CA THR A 31 -0.10 -8.84 -6.28
C THR A 31 -0.37 -7.38 -5.96
N ARG A 32 0.13 -6.89 -4.81
CA ARG A 32 -0.14 -5.54 -4.30
C ARG A 32 0.99 -4.59 -4.70
N MET A 33 0.64 -3.57 -5.47
CA MET A 33 1.46 -2.38 -5.72
C MET A 33 1.07 -1.29 -4.72
N ILE A 34 1.95 -0.98 -3.78
CA ILE A 34 1.66 -0.16 -2.60
C ILE A 34 2.40 1.17 -2.69
N TYR A 35 1.69 2.28 -2.46
CA TYR A 35 2.30 3.58 -2.22
C TYR A 35 2.26 3.90 -0.72
N LEU A 36 3.41 4.27 -0.16
CA LEU A 36 3.54 4.72 1.23
C LEU A 36 3.53 6.26 1.27
N ASP A 37 2.72 6.87 2.15
CA ASP A 37 2.69 8.32 2.35
C ASP A 37 3.89 8.86 3.17
N ARG A 38 5.09 8.55 2.69
CA ARG A 38 6.38 8.92 3.30
C ARG A 38 7.08 10.10 2.61
N TYR A 39 6.44 10.74 1.65
CA TYR A 39 7.00 11.89 0.92
C TYR A 39 6.21 13.15 1.24
N SER A 40 6.89 14.17 1.76
CA SER A 40 6.29 15.47 2.10
C SER A 40 5.72 16.18 0.86
N ILE A 41 6.29 15.93 -0.32
CA ILE A 41 5.82 16.40 -1.61
C ILE A 41 5.51 15.20 -2.51
N LEU A 42 4.23 15.01 -2.85
CA LEU A 42 3.77 13.90 -3.69
C LEU A 42 4.50 13.88 -5.04
N GLY A 43 5.13 12.75 -5.35
CA GLY A 43 5.88 12.52 -6.58
C GLY A 43 7.31 13.09 -6.59
N ASN A 44 7.78 13.65 -5.47
CA ASN A 44 9.18 14.02 -5.29
C ASN A 44 9.86 13.07 -4.29
N THR A 45 10.70 12.18 -4.79
CA THR A 45 11.43 11.19 -3.98
C THR A 45 12.46 11.81 -3.05
N ASP A 46 12.94 13.01 -3.36
CA ASP A 46 13.92 13.75 -2.54
C ASP A 46 13.26 14.38 -1.31
N SER A 47 11.92 14.31 -1.23
CA SER A 47 11.12 14.88 -0.14
C SER A 47 10.74 13.84 0.92
N LEU A 48 11.51 12.74 1.00
CA LEU A 48 11.33 11.65 1.96
C LEU A 48 11.31 12.20 3.39
N ILE A 49 10.31 11.81 4.16
CA ILE A 49 10.16 12.13 5.58
C ILE A 49 10.96 11.07 6.34
N GLU A 50 12.08 11.47 6.93
CA GLU A 50 12.90 10.57 7.75
C GLU A 50 12.20 10.24 9.07
N PHE A 51 12.39 9.01 9.56
CA PHE A 51 11.89 8.52 10.85
C PHE A 51 10.36 8.45 10.93
N SER A 52 9.70 8.11 9.82
CA SER A 52 8.25 7.83 9.81
C SER A 52 7.97 6.41 10.29
N ASN A 53 6.80 6.18 10.88
CA ASN A 53 6.32 4.83 11.19
C ASN A 53 6.33 3.92 9.94
N LEU A 54 6.14 4.51 8.76
CA LEU A 54 6.15 3.81 7.47
C LEU A 54 7.53 3.27 7.07
N ASP A 55 8.62 3.72 7.71
CA ASP A 55 9.97 3.21 7.46
C ASP A 55 10.12 1.76 7.94
N PHE A 56 9.35 1.34 8.95
CA PHE A 56 9.28 -0.05 9.41
C PHE A 56 8.31 -0.89 8.57
N ILE A 57 7.28 -0.27 8.00
CA ILE A 57 6.28 -0.96 7.18
C ILE A 57 6.85 -1.34 5.81
N ALA A 58 7.67 -0.47 5.21
CA ALA A 58 8.28 -0.72 3.91
C ALA A 58 9.04 -2.06 3.81
N PRO A 59 10.00 -2.39 4.69
CA PRO A 59 10.71 -3.67 4.61
C PRO A 59 9.81 -4.88 4.86
N LEU A 60 8.78 -4.76 5.72
CA LEU A 60 7.81 -5.82 5.94
C LEU A 60 7.04 -6.14 4.66
N LEU A 61 6.48 -5.12 4.00
CA LEU A 61 5.77 -5.28 2.74
C LEU A 61 6.61 -5.99 1.67
N LEU A 62 7.87 -5.56 1.50
CA LEU A 62 8.79 -6.18 0.55
C LEU A 62 9.08 -7.64 0.92
N PHE A 63 9.25 -7.94 2.21
CA PHE A 63 9.49 -9.31 2.68
C PHE A 63 8.30 -10.23 2.40
N TYR A 64 7.07 -9.74 2.57
CA TYR A 64 5.82 -10.46 2.31
C TYR A 64 5.33 -10.34 0.85
N GLY A 65 6.21 -9.92 -0.05
CA GLY A 65 6.04 -10.03 -1.50
C GLY A 65 5.46 -8.81 -2.21
N ALA A 66 5.15 -7.71 -1.52
CA ALA A 66 4.60 -6.51 -2.15
C ALA A 66 5.62 -5.80 -3.06
N ASP A 67 5.11 -5.04 -4.03
CA ASP A 67 5.88 -4.00 -4.70
C ASP A 67 5.58 -2.63 -4.09
N ILE A 68 6.61 -1.79 -3.91
CA ILE A 68 6.46 -0.42 -3.41
C ILE A 68 6.69 0.58 -4.54
N ALA A 69 5.68 1.40 -4.78
CA ALA A 69 5.73 2.52 -5.70
C ALA A 69 6.25 3.78 -5.00
N ASP A 70 7.28 4.41 -5.58
CA ASP A 70 7.80 5.69 -5.10
C ASP A 70 6.92 6.89 -5.51
N ILE A 71 6.02 6.69 -6.48
CA ILE A 71 5.15 7.73 -7.03
C ILE A 71 3.72 7.21 -7.09
N LEU A 72 2.75 8.05 -6.70
CA LEU A 72 1.34 7.75 -6.84
C LEU A 72 0.87 7.87 -8.31
N ASP A 73 0.80 6.71 -8.97
CA ASP A 73 0.38 6.54 -10.37
C ASP A 73 -0.72 5.48 -10.56
N ASP A 74 -1.02 5.15 -11.80
CA ASP A 74 -2.09 4.25 -12.22
C ASP A 74 -1.88 2.79 -11.82
N SER A 75 -0.63 2.37 -11.55
CA SER A 75 -0.31 1.01 -11.11
C SER A 75 -0.62 0.78 -9.63
N VAL A 76 -0.67 1.85 -8.82
CA VAL A 76 -0.89 1.75 -7.38
C VAL A 76 -2.25 1.12 -7.09
N THR A 77 -2.23 0.05 -6.30
CA THR A 77 -3.41 -0.69 -5.83
C THR A 77 -3.84 -0.25 -4.44
N HIS A 78 -2.89 0.12 -3.57
CA HIS A 78 -3.12 0.48 -2.18
C HIS A 78 -2.32 1.71 -1.80
N VAL A 79 -2.87 2.55 -0.95
CA VAL A 79 -2.15 3.66 -0.32
C VAL A 79 -2.15 3.45 1.18
N ILE A 80 -0.96 3.42 1.79
CA ILE A 80 -0.81 3.34 3.24
C ILE A 80 -0.49 4.72 3.78
N ILE A 81 -1.26 5.13 4.77
CA ILE A 81 -1.15 6.41 5.47
C ILE A 81 -0.65 6.15 6.88
N ASP A 82 0.22 7.03 7.37
CA ASP A 82 0.61 7.05 8.78
C ASP A 82 -0.58 7.54 9.62
N PRO A 83 -1.11 6.75 10.57
CA PRO A 83 -2.25 7.17 11.40
C PRO A 83 -1.95 8.46 12.18
N ASP A 84 -0.68 8.74 12.49
CA ASP A 84 -0.27 9.94 13.22
C ASP A 84 -0.24 11.20 12.33
N ASP A 85 -0.26 11.05 10.99
CA ASP A 85 -0.24 12.17 10.06
C ASP A 85 -1.23 11.99 8.89
N THR A 86 -2.46 12.45 9.14
CA THR A 86 -3.55 12.42 8.16
C THR A 86 -3.63 13.69 7.30
N SER A 87 -2.71 14.64 7.47
CA SER A 87 -2.77 15.98 6.85
C SER A 87 -2.74 15.94 5.32
N ARG A 88 -2.15 14.90 4.73
CA ARG A 88 -1.96 14.73 3.28
C ARG A 88 -3.08 13.97 2.57
N ILE A 89 -4.02 13.37 3.30
CA ILE A 89 -5.11 12.56 2.73
C ILE A 89 -5.86 13.32 1.62
N SER A 90 -6.18 14.60 1.84
CA SER A 90 -6.88 15.43 0.84
C SER A 90 -6.08 15.59 -0.47
N LYS A 91 -4.76 15.79 -0.36
CA LYS A 91 -3.86 15.90 -1.52
C LYS A 91 -3.76 14.57 -2.27
N ILE A 92 -3.63 13.46 -1.54
CA ILE A 92 -3.59 12.10 -2.09
C ILE A 92 -4.89 11.78 -2.83
N ARG A 93 -6.05 12.00 -2.21
CA ARG A 93 -7.36 11.79 -2.85
C ARG A 93 -7.51 12.64 -4.12
N LYS A 94 -7.05 13.90 -4.10
CA LYS A 94 -7.05 14.77 -5.30
C LYS A 94 -6.14 14.21 -6.40
N ARG A 95 -4.98 13.65 -6.03
CA ARG A 95 -4.08 12.99 -6.98
C ARG A 95 -4.70 11.73 -7.58
N LEU A 96 -5.28 10.85 -6.75
CA LEU A 96 -6.01 9.65 -7.19
C LEU A 96 -7.15 9.97 -8.16
N LYS A 97 -7.94 11.02 -7.89
CA LYS A 97 -8.98 11.51 -8.81
C LYS A 97 -8.40 11.90 -10.18
N ARG A 98 -7.26 12.59 -10.22
CA ARG A 98 -6.62 13.01 -11.47
C ARG A 98 -6.14 11.82 -12.31
N ILE A 99 -5.68 10.75 -11.67
CA ILE A 99 -5.24 9.52 -12.35
C ILE A 99 -6.37 8.48 -12.51
N ARG A 100 -7.63 8.86 -12.23
CA ARG A 100 -8.83 8.00 -12.33
C ARG A 100 -8.77 6.72 -11.47
N ARG A 101 -8.10 6.77 -10.32
CA ARG A 101 -7.97 5.66 -9.35
C ARG A 101 -8.70 5.96 -8.04
N THR A 102 -9.97 6.38 -8.13
CA THR A 102 -10.75 6.80 -6.94
C THR A 102 -11.17 5.67 -6.02
N THR A 103 -11.06 4.43 -6.47
CA THR A 103 -11.41 3.22 -5.71
C THR A 103 -10.22 2.62 -4.98
N VAL A 104 -9.01 3.18 -5.14
CA VAL A 104 -7.83 2.72 -4.41
C VAL A 104 -8.06 2.98 -2.92
N PRO A 105 -8.02 1.93 -2.07
CA PRO A 105 -8.19 2.07 -0.63
C PRO A 105 -7.03 2.88 -0.03
N LEU A 106 -7.36 3.70 0.95
CA LEU A 106 -6.40 4.38 1.82
C LEU A 106 -6.50 3.70 3.18
N VAL A 107 -5.45 2.97 3.54
CA VAL A 107 -5.41 2.12 4.74
C VAL A 107 -4.39 2.63 5.75
N SER A 108 -4.61 2.28 7.02
CA SER A 108 -3.61 2.47 8.07
C SER A 108 -2.48 1.45 7.94
N ALA A 109 -1.30 1.77 8.50
CA ALA A 109 -0.20 0.84 8.67
C ALA A 109 -0.61 -0.45 9.43
N GLN A 110 -1.62 -0.38 10.30
CA GLN A 110 -2.14 -1.52 11.07
C GLN A 110 -2.64 -2.68 10.19
N TRP A 111 -3.16 -2.37 8.99
CA TRP A 111 -3.58 -3.39 8.02
C TRP A 111 -2.43 -4.34 7.69
N VAL A 112 -1.22 -3.80 7.53
CA VAL A 112 -0.03 -4.59 7.18
C VAL A 112 0.37 -5.49 8.34
N THR A 113 0.44 -4.94 9.55
CA THR A 113 0.87 -5.70 10.73
C THR A 113 -0.10 -6.84 11.04
N ASP A 114 -1.40 -6.57 11.02
CA ASP A 114 -2.41 -7.58 11.35
C ASP A 114 -2.51 -8.65 10.26
N SER A 115 -2.38 -8.27 8.99
CA SER A 115 -2.34 -9.23 7.86
C SER A 115 -1.14 -10.17 7.98
N ILE A 116 0.00 -9.64 8.38
CA ILE A 116 1.20 -10.43 8.64
C ILE A 116 0.99 -11.38 9.83
N GLU A 117 0.46 -10.88 10.94
CA GLU A 117 0.22 -11.69 12.14
C GLU A 117 -0.77 -12.83 11.91
N GLN A 118 -1.78 -12.59 11.07
CA GLN A 118 -2.80 -13.58 10.70
C GLN A 118 -2.41 -14.44 9.49
N HIS A 119 -1.28 -14.15 8.85
CA HIS A 119 -0.82 -14.81 7.62
C HIS A 119 -1.86 -14.75 6.48
N GLU A 120 -2.64 -13.68 6.41
CA GLU A 120 -3.76 -13.52 5.47
C GLU A 120 -3.80 -12.08 4.93
N ASP A 121 -4.26 -11.92 3.69
CA ASP A 121 -4.52 -10.61 3.09
C ASP A 121 -5.88 -10.09 3.57
N LEU A 122 -5.87 -9.39 4.72
CA LEU A 122 -7.08 -8.93 5.39
C LEU A 122 -7.81 -7.84 4.60
N ASP A 123 -9.12 -7.70 4.84
CA ASP A 123 -9.95 -6.71 4.16
C ASP A 123 -9.57 -5.28 4.53
N GLU A 124 -9.21 -4.48 3.53
CA GLU A 124 -8.74 -3.10 3.68
C GLU A 124 -9.80 -2.19 4.32
N ARG A 125 -11.09 -2.56 4.23
CA ARG A 125 -12.23 -1.79 4.78
C ARG A 125 -12.25 -1.77 6.30
N GLU A 126 -11.64 -2.76 6.94
CA GLU A 126 -11.53 -2.85 8.40
C GLU A 126 -10.44 -1.92 8.96
N TYR A 127 -9.58 -1.38 8.08
CA TYR A 127 -8.42 -0.59 8.44
C TYR A 127 -8.42 0.82 7.81
N PRO A 128 -9.49 1.62 7.94
CA PRO A 128 -9.54 2.93 7.31
C PRO A 128 -8.49 3.87 7.91
N CYS A 129 -7.75 4.58 7.05
CA CYS A 129 -6.73 5.56 7.50
C CYS A 129 -7.31 6.77 8.24
N CYS A 130 -8.62 6.97 8.18
CA CYS A 130 -9.35 8.00 8.88
C CYS A 130 -10.74 7.46 9.19
N GLU A 131 -11.25 7.71 10.39
CA GLU A 131 -12.66 7.48 10.67
C GLU A 131 -13.47 8.20 9.59
N THR A 132 -14.28 7.44 8.84
CA THR A 132 -15.30 8.07 8.02
C THR A 132 -16.18 8.80 9.00
N ALA A 133 -16.12 10.14 9.01
CA ALA A 133 -17.11 10.95 9.69
C ALA A 133 -18.48 10.41 9.26
N THR A 134 -19.11 9.68 10.15
CA THR A 134 -20.42 9.08 9.99
C THR A 134 -21.40 10.24 9.92
N SER A 135 -21.59 10.76 8.71
CA SER A 135 -22.69 11.64 8.39
C SER A 135 -23.97 10.81 8.36
N THR A 136 -24.60 10.65 9.52
CA THR A 136 -26.01 10.25 9.65
C THR A 136 -26.48 10.77 11.01
N LYS A 137 -27.07 11.98 11.01
CA LYS A 137 -28.50 12.29 11.01
C LYS A 137 -29.07 12.39 12.42
#